data_AF-A0A1Z9DS92-F1
#
_entry.id   AF-A0A1Z9DS92-F1
#
_cell.length_a   1.000
_cell.length_b   1.000
_cell.length_c   1.000
_cell.angle_alpha   90.00
_cell.angle_beta   90.00
_cell.angle_gamma   90.00
#
_symmetry.space_group_name_H-M   'P 1'
#
loop_
_entity.id
_entity.type
_entity.pdbx_description
1 polymer ?
#
loop_
_entity_poly.entity_id
_entity_poly.type
_entity_poly.pdbx_seq_one_letter_code
_entity_poly.pdbx_strand_id
1 'polypeptide(L)'
;MTPFSLLVAQIEDEHFILKDFDRAADKAYAETMGIIPRPDMGIIIPVNVQPDGSILLGDPAVDKVPAQSVKNAVCGRTIEFEGLPDRVLVCQ
;
A
#
# COMPACT_ATOMS: atom_id res chain seq x y z
N MET A 1 -20.22 12.65 -34.49
CA MET A 1 -19.46 11.51 -33.94
C MET A 1 -18.37 12.07 -33.04
N THR A 2 -18.67 12.20 -31.76
CA THR A 2 -17.77 12.71 -30.71
C THR A 2 -17.13 11.51 -30.02
N PRO A 3 -15.80 11.40 -29.88
CA PRO A 3 -15.22 10.37 -29.05
C PRO A 3 -15.30 10.83 -27.59
N PHE A 4 -16.41 10.47 -26.95
CA PHE A 4 -16.60 10.57 -25.51
C PHE A 4 -15.91 9.36 -24.85
N SER A 5 -14.57 9.27 -24.93
CA SER A 5 -13.83 8.14 -24.35
C SER A 5 -12.45 8.50 -23.79
N LEU A 6 -12.17 9.79 -23.58
CA LEU A 6 -10.86 10.26 -23.10
C LEU A 6 -10.79 10.50 -21.59
N LEU A 7 -11.83 10.15 -20.81
CA LEU A 7 -11.89 10.50 -19.37
C LEU A 7 -11.87 9.31 -18.39
N VAL A 8 -11.77 8.07 -18.87
CA VAL A 8 -11.86 6.87 -18.01
C VAL A 8 -10.49 6.20 -17.76
N ALA A 9 -9.39 6.79 -18.25
CA ALA A 9 -8.08 6.11 -18.26
C ALA A 9 -6.95 6.84 -17.52
N GLN A 10 -7.23 7.87 -16.69
CA GLN A 10 -6.16 8.63 -16.01
C GLN A 10 -6.40 8.91 -14.52
N ILE A 11 -7.39 8.27 -13.91
CA ILE A 11 -7.22 7.94 -12.49
C ILE A 11 -6.48 6.61 -12.51
N GLU A 12 -5.20 6.64 -12.85
CA GLU A 12 -4.24 5.67 -12.32
C GLU A 12 -4.20 5.93 -10.82
N ASP A 13 -5.27 5.49 -10.18
CA ASP A 13 -5.37 4.92 -8.86
C ASP A 13 -3.99 4.76 -8.20
N GLU A 14 -3.49 5.87 -7.63
CA GLU A 14 -2.19 5.97 -6.96
C GLU A 14 -2.23 5.15 -5.66
N HIS A 15 -2.19 3.83 -5.82
CA HIS A 15 -2.19 2.87 -4.74
C HIS A 15 -0.77 2.51 -4.35
N PHE A 16 -0.58 2.22 -3.07
CA PHE A 16 0.65 1.57 -2.63
C PHE A 16 0.62 0.11 -3.07
N ILE A 17 1.77 -0.44 -3.45
CA ILE A 17 1.90 -1.82 -3.88
C ILE A 17 3.02 -2.49 -3.09
N LEU A 18 2.80 -3.74 -2.69
CA LEU A 18 3.86 -4.56 -2.12
C LEU A 18 4.86 -4.94 -3.22
N LYS A 19 6.14 -4.61 -3.01
CA LYS A 19 7.18 -4.86 -4.02
C LYS A 19 7.28 -6.35 -4.38
N ASP A 20 7.31 -6.62 -5.69
CA ASP A 20 7.49 -7.96 -6.26
C ASP A 20 6.42 -8.97 -5.76
N PHE A 21 5.20 -8.49 -5.52
CA PHE A 21 4.10 -9.32 -5.03
C PHE A 21 3.73 -10.41 -6.03
N ASP A 22 3.85 -11.67 -5.61
CA ASP A 22 3.34 -12.81 -6.34
C ASP A 22 2.14 -13.41 -5.61
N ARG A 23 0.97 -13.36 -6.25
CA ARG A 23 -0.30 -13.78 -5.63
C ARG A 23 -0.29 -15.23 -5.12
N ALA A 24 0.49 -16.12 -5.73
CA ALA A 24 0.53 -17.52 -5.32
C ALA A 24 1.48 -17.74 -4.14
N ALA A 25 2.64 -17.07 -4.13
CA ALA A 25 3.65 -17.18 -3.09
C ALA A 25 3.37 -16.29 -1.86
N ASP A 26 2.74 -15.14 -2.06
CA ASP A 26 2.61 -14.08 -1.04
C ASP A 26 1.21 -14.01 -0.39
N LYS A 27 0.40 -15.07 -0.51
CA LYS A 27 -0.95 -15.14 0.08
C LYS A 27 -0.96 -14.84 1.58
N ALA A 28 0.07 -15.26 2.31
CA ALA A 28 0.20 -15.05 3.75
C ALA A 28 0.28 -13.56 4.13
N TYR A 29 0.83 -12.71 3.25
CA TYR A 29 0.88 -11.26 3.48
C TYR A 29 -0.52 -10.63 3.45
N ALA A 30 -1.43 -11.15 2.62
CA ALA A 30 -2.83 -10.69 2.59
C ALA A 30 -3.68 -11.17 3.78
N GLU A 31 -3.16 -12.14 4.55
CA GLU A 31 -3.80 -12.67 5.75
C GLU A 31 -3.17 -12.12 7.04
N THR A 32 -2.08 -11.33 6.92
CA THR A 32 -1.30 -10.80 8.04
C THR A 32 -1.31 -9.27 7.99
N MET A 33 -1.59 -8.63 9.13
CA MET A 33 -1.46 -7.18 9.25
C MET A 33 0.02 -6.79 9.35
N GLY A 34 0.47 -5.94 8.43
CA GLY A 34 1.80 -5.33 8.48
C GLY A 34 1.80 -4.04 9.28
N ILE A 35 2.99 -3.56 9.65
CA ILE A 35 3.17 -2.24 10.27
C ILE A 35 4.35 -1.49 9.66
N ILE A 36 4.22 -0.17 9.55
CA ILE A 36 5.34 0.73 9.24
C ILE A 36 5.65 1.52 10.51
N PRO A 37 6.75 1.20 11.22
CA PRO A 37 7.17 1.98 12.37
C PRO A 37 7.74 3.33 11.91
N ARG A 38 7.27 4.43 12.53
CA ARG A 38 7.76 5.80 12.31
C ARG A 38 8.25 6.40 13.61
N PRO A 39 9.45 6.00 14.10
CA PRO A 39 10.01 6.50 15.34
C PRO A 39 10.28 8.01 15.29
N ASP A 40 10.53 8.55 14.09
CA ASP A 40 10.70 9.98 13.84
C ASP A 40 9.42 10.80 14.04
N MET A 41 8.24 10.16 13.97
CA MET A 41 6.94 10.78 14.27
C MET A 41 6.31 10.24 15.56
N GLY A 42 6.92 9.24 16.21
CA GLY A 42 6.38 8.58 17.40
C GLY A 42 5.09 7.78 17.15
N ILE A 43 4.87 7.29 15.93
CA ILE A 43 3.66 6.54 15.56
C ILE A 43 3.97 5.20 14.87
N ILE A 44 2.99 4.31 14.84
CA ILE A 44 2.99 3.08 14.06
C ILE A 44 1.82 3.15 13.07
N ILE A 45 2.08 2.89 11.80
CA ILE A 45 1.07 2.92 10.75
C ILE A 45 0.72 1.46 10.41
N PRO A 46 -0.49 0.97 10.72
CA PRO A 46 -0.92 -0.35 10.29
C PRO A 46 -1.10 -0.41 8.77
N VAL A 47 -0.80 -1.57 8.21
CA VAL A 47 -0.80 -1.85 6.78
C VAL A 47 -1.62 -3.11 6.52
N ASN A 48 -2.56 -3.02 5.60
CA ASN A 48 -3.32 -4.15 5.10
C ASN A 48 -2.94 -4.41 3.63
N VAL A 49 -2.53 -5.64 3.34
CA VAL A 49 -2.21 -6.09 1.97
C VAL A 49 -3.46 -6.75 1.39
N GLN A 50 -3.92 -6.24 0.27
CA GLN A 50 -5.08 -6.76 -0.42
C GLN A 50 -4.69 -7.99 -1.28
N PRO A 51 -5.66 -8.82 -1.68
CA PRO A 51 -5.40 -10.03 -2.46
C PRO A 51 -4.74 -9.81 -3.84
N ASP A 52 -4.76 -8.57 -4.34
CA ASP A 52 -4.13 -8.13 -5.58
C ASP A 52 -2.75 -7.49 -5.36
N GLY A 53 -2.28 -7.40 -4.11
CA GLY A 53 -1.01 -6.78 -3.73
C GLY A 53 -1.09 -5.28 -3.47
N SER A 54 -2.26 -4.67 -3.65
CA SER A 54 -2.49 -3.28 -3.24
C SER A 54 -2.41 -3.16 -1.73
N ILE A 55 -1.99 -2.00 -1.24
CA ILE A 55 -1.78 -1.74 0.17
C ILE A 55 -2.70 -0.62 0.63
N LEU A 56 -3.44 -0.89 1.69
CA LEU A 56 -4.23 0.08 2.42
C LEU A 56 -3.53 0.44 3.73
N LEU A 57 -3.48 1.73 4.04
CA LEU A 57 -2.90 2.23 5.29
C LEU A 57 -4.02 2.48 6.31
N GLY A 58 -3.74 2.22 7.59
CA GLY A 58 -4.66 2.49 8.68
C GLY A 58 -5.46 1.28 9.16
N ASP A 59 -6.05 1.42 10.35
CA ASP A 59 -7.05 0.51 10.92
C ASP A 59 -8.19 1.36 11.53
N PRO A 60 -9.41 1.37 10.94
CA PRO A 60 -9.80 0.60 9.76
C PRO A 60 -9.03 1.06 8.52
N ALA A 61 -8.82 0.13 7.58
CA ALA A 61 -8.11 0.38 6.33
C ALA A 61 -8.73 1.58 5.61
N VAL A 62 -7.91 2.59 5.30
CA VAL A 62 -8.36 3.81 4.64
C VAL A 62 -8.08 3.69 3.15
N ASP A 63 -9.14 3.49 2.37
CA ASP A 63 -9.14 3.38 0.90
C ASP A 63 -8.91 4.71 0.17
N LYS A 64 -8.59 5.77 0.91
CA LYS A 64 -8.36 7.09 0.32
C LYS A 64 -6.88 7.27 0.03
N VAL A 65 -6.57 7.61 -1.22
CA VAL A 65 -5.24 8.08 -1.65
C VAL A 65 -4.76 9.11 -0.64
N PRO A 66 -3.74 8.79 0.18
CA PRO A 66 -3.37 9.68 1.24
C PRO A 66 -2.61 10.86 0.63
N ALA A 67 -2.74 12.03 1.25
CA ALA A 67 -2.09 13.25 0.79
C ALA A 67 -0.61 13.01 0.45
N GLN A 68 -0.05 13.78 -0.51
CA GLN A 68 1.36 13.63 -0.93
C GLN A 68 2.35 13.60 0.25
N SER A 69 2.03 14.33 1.34
CA SER A 69 2.80 14.31 2.58
C SER A 69 2.87 12.92 3.23
N VAL A 70 1.77 12.17 3.23
CA VAL A 70 1.70 10.80 3.74
C VAL A 70 2.48 9.87 2.84
N LYS A 71 2.31 9.97 1.51
CA LYS A 71 3.11 9.19 0.54
C LYS A 71 4.60 9.37 0.83
N ASN A 72 5.09 10.61 0.85
CA ASN A 72 6.49 10.91 1.15
C ASN A 72 6.95 10.37 2.52
N ALA A 73 6.03 10.25 3.47
CA ALA A 73 6.28 9.69 4.79
C ALA A 73 6.47 8.16 4.76
N VAL A 74 5.71 7.43 3.92
CA VAL A 74 5.65 5.97 3.94
C VAL A 74 6.38 5.29 2.78
N CYS A 75 6.56 5.96 1.64
CA CYS A 75 7.24 5.39 0.47
C CYS A 75 8.68 5.01 0.78
N GLY A 76 9.09 3.81 0.35
CA GLY A 76 10.43 3.29 0.60
C GLY A 76 10.70 2.86 2.04
N ARG A 77 9.67 2.88 2.92
CA ARG A 77 9.78 2.35 4.28
C ARG A 77 9.59 0.85 4.30
N THR A 78 10.24 0.22 5.27
CA THR A 78 10.03 -1.18 5.60
C THR A 78 8.69 -1.37 6.29
N ILE A 79 7.96 -2.37 5.82
CA ILE A 79 6.75 -2.93 6.41
C ILE A 79 7.18 -4.20 7.12
N GLU A 80 6.95 -4.24 8.42
CA GLU A 80 7.21 -5.40 9.26
C GLU A 80 5.94 -6.26 9.30
N PHE A 81 6.11 -7.58 9.18
CA PHE A 81 5.02 -8.55 9.23
C PHE A 81 5.34 -9.61 10.28
N GLU A 82 4.40 -9.88 11.19
CA GLU A 82 4.62 -10.90 12.22
C GLU A 82 4.74 -12.30 11.59
N GLY A 83 5.89 -12.95 11.79
CA GLY A 83 6.14 -14.30 11.29
C GLY A 83 6.40 -14.40 9.78
N LEU A 84 6.52 -13.28 9.07
CA LEU A 84 6.85 -13.22 7.64
C LEU A 84 8.07 -12.33 7.40
N PRO A 85 8.79 -12.50 6.27
CA PRO A 85 9.86 -11.59 5.91
C PRO A 85 9.36 -10.16 5.69
N ASP A 86 10.09 -9.18 6.19
CA ASP A 86 9.80 -7.76 5.96
C ASP A 86 9.81 -7.40 4.47
N ARG A 87 9.01 -6.39 4.10
CA ARG A 87 8.91 -5.91 2.72
C ARG A 87 9.04 -4.40 2.67
N VAL A 88 9.35 -3.86 1.49
CA VAL A 88 9.44 -2.41 1.30
C VAL A 88 8.17 -1.91 0.61
N LEU A 89 7.58 -0.85 1.14
CA LEU A 89 6.46 -0.16 0.52
C LEU A 89 6.93 0.57 -0.74
N VAL A 90 6.33 0.24 -1.88
CA VAL A 90 6.56 0.96 -3.13
C VAL A 90 5.33 1.77 -3.47
N CYS A 91 5.57 3.02 -3.86
CA CYS A 91 4.55 3.93 -4.35
C CYS A 91 4.76 4.06 -5.85
N GLN A 92 3.67 3.94 -6.62
CA GLN A 92 3.65 4.22 -8.05
C GLN A 92 3.05 5.61 -8.29
#